data_AF-A0A8J7QUX1-F1
#
_entry.id   AF-A0A8J7QUX1-F1
#
_cell.length_a   1.000
_cell.length_b   1.000
_cell.length_c   1.000
_cell.angle_alpha   90.00
_cell.angle_beta   90.00
_cell.angle_gamma   90.00
#
_symmetry.space_group_name_H-M   'P 1'
#
loop_
_entity.id
_entity.type
_entity.pdbx_description
1 polymer ?
#
loop_
_entity_poly.entity_id
_entity_poly.type
_entity_poly.pdbx_seq_one_letter_code
_entity_poly.pdbx_strand_id
1 'polypeptide(L)'
;MAHDNDILKQVDRRSGMTVPEGYFADFASRMMEQIPEKKQEKILPRTWWQRCRPYVYMAAMFCGIWLMMWIFNDISGRGSTHMSDNPVIATVLQSDNFYDYYMQDQIDEYDVIEGMYDDGVTLANFK
;
A
#
# COMPACT_ATOMS: atom_id res chain seq x y z
N MET A 1 -17.54 83.96 -38.52
CA MET A 1 -18.41 82.81 -38.78
C MET A 1 -17.61 81.57 -38.39
N ALA A 2 -17.90 80.98 -37.23
CA ALA A 2 -17.12 79.86 -36.71
C ALA A 2 -17.39 78.62 -37.56
N HIS A 3 -16.33 78.04 -38.14
CA HIS A 3 -16.40 76.76 -38.83
C HIS A 3 -16.44 75.66 -37.76
N ASP A 4 -17.59 75.02 -37.58
CA ASP A 4 -17.72 73.82 -36.77
C ASP A 4 -16.98 72.67 -37.48
N ASN A 5 -15.73 72.42 -37.06
CA ASN A 5 -14.87 71.35 -37.56
C ASN A 5 -15.20 70.01 -36.88
N ASP A 6 -16.49 69.65 -36.83
CA ASP A 6 -16.91 68.38 -36.24
C ASP A 6 -16.94 67.30 -37.34
N ILE A 7 -15.76 66.72 -37.58
CA ILE A 7 -15.55 65.65 -38.58
C ILE A 7 -16.52 64.46 -38.39
N LEU A 8 -17.05 64.27 -37.18
CA LEU A 8 -18.00 63.20 -36.86
C LEU A 8 -19.38 63.44 -37.49
N LYS A 9 -19.81 64.70 -37.63
CA LYS A 9 -21.04 65.05 -38.35
C LYS A 9 -20.87 64.93 -39.87
N GLN A 10 -19.66 65.14 -40.36
CA GLN A 10 -19.33 65.02 -41.78
C GLN A 10 -19.19 63.55 -42.22
N VAL A 11 -18.71 62.70 -41.31
CA VAL A 11 -18.61 61.23 -41.43
C VAL A 11 -19.82 60.54 -40.77
N ASP A 12 -20.93 61.27 -40.58
CA ASP A 12 -22.15 60.67 -40.04
C ASP A 12 -22.62 59.61 -41.03
N ARG A 13 -22.60 58.35 -40.57
CA ARG A 13 -22.51 57.11 -41.34
C ARG A 13 -23.77 56.82 -42.14
N ARG A 14 -24.17 57.73 -43.04
CA ARG A 14 -25.27 57.64 -44.01
C ARG A 14 -24.93 56.66 -45.14
N SER A 15 -24.26 55.56 -44.82
CA SER A 15 -23.81 54.50 -45.71
C SER A 15 -24.95 53.53 -46.11
N GLY A 16 -26.21 53.94 -45.96
CA GLY A 16 -27.39 53.09 -46.20
C GLY A 16 -27.53 51.90 -45.24
N MET A 17 -26.60 51.74 -44.30
CA MET A 17 -26.54 50.65 -43.35
C MET A 17 -26.94 51.18 -41.97
N THR A 18 -28.17 51.68 -41.87
CA THR A 18 -28.78 52.08 -40.59
C THR A 18 -29.50 50.89 -39.99
N VAL A 19 -29.24 50.66 -38.70
CA VAL A 19 -29.88 49.60 -37.96
C VAL A 19 -31.37 49.96 -37.75
N PRO A 20 -32.31 49.02 -37.91
CA PRO A 20 -33.73 49.26 -37.60
C PRO A 20 -33.93 49.75 -36.17
N GLU A 21 -34.97 50.56 -35.96
CA GLU A 21 -35.37 51.01 -34.63
C GLU A 21 -35.61 49.79 -33.72
N GLY A 22 -35.01 49.79 -32.53
CA GLY A 22 -35.19 48.72 -31.54
C GLY A 22 -34.31 47.47 -31.70
N TYR A 23 -33.49 47.34 -32.78
CA TYR A 23 -32.62 46.16 -32.95
C TYR A 23 -31.71 45.88 -31.75
N PHE A 24 -31.06 46.92 -31.21
CA PHE A 24 -30.20 46.78 -30.03
C PHE A 24 -30.96 46.59 -28.73
N ALA A 25 -32.25 46.98 -28.68
CA ALA A 25 -33.12 46.71 -27.53
C ALA A 25 -33.45 45.21 -27.44
N ASP A 26 -33.71 44.56 -28.58
CA ASP A 26 -34.06 43.15 -28.64
C ASP A 26 -32.85 42.21 -28.79
N PHE A 27 -31.68 42.74 -29.17
CA PHE A 27 -30.46 41.97 -29.37
C PHE A 27 -30.02 41.22 -28.11
N ALA A 28 -30.04 41.89 -26.96
CA ALA A 28 -29.62 41.29 -25.69
C ALA A 28 -30.55 40.12 -25.30
N SER A 29 -31.86 40.29 -25.47
CA SER A 29 -32.87 39.26 -25.20
C SER A 29 -32.68 38.05 -26.12
N ARG A 30 -32.52 38.27 -27.42
CA ARG A 30 -32.25 37.22 -28.42
C ARG A 30 -30.94 36.49 -28.16
N MET A 31 -29.91 37.22 -27.75
CA MET A 31 -28.60 36.64 -27.43
C MET A 31 -28.71 35.72 -26.21
N MET A 32 -29.41 36.14 -25.15
CA MET A 32 -29.61 35.30 -23.97
C MET A 32 -30.41 34.04 -24.26
N GLU A 33 -31.43 34.14 -25.13
CA GLU A 33 -32.27 33.01 -25.54
C GLU A 33 -31.50 31.99 -26.42
N GLN A 34 -30.47 32.46 -27.14
CA GLN A 34 -29.59 31.61 -27.95
C GLN A 34 -28.41 31.02 -27.18
N ILE A 35 -28.13 31.49 -25.95
CA ILE A 35 -27.09 30.87 -25.12
C ILE A 35 -27.63 29.51 -24.68
N PRO A 36 -27.01 28.40 -25.12
CA PRO A 36 -27.41 27.08 -24.65
C PRO A 36 -27.27 27.04 -23.14
N GLU A 37 -28.30 26.58 -22.43
CA GLU A 37 -28.21 26.35 -21.00
C GLU A 37 -27.01 25.44 -20.76
N LYS A 38 -25.93 26.02 -20.21
CA LYS A 38 -24.73 25.27 -19.86
C LYS A 38 -25.17 24.32 -18.76
N LYS A 39 -25.44 23.07 -19.12
CA LYS A 39 -25.76 21.99 -18.20
C LYS A 39 -24.60 21.92 -17.23
N GLN A 40 -24.76 22.57 -16.08
CA GLN A 40 -23.79 22.48 -15.01
C GLN A 40 -23.76 21.00 -14.68
N GLU A 41 -22.65 20.34 -15.03
CA GLU A 41 -22.41 18.98 -14.59
C GLU A 41 -22.56 19.03 -13.08
N LYS A 42 -23.66 18.46 -12.58
CA LYS A 42 -23.87 18.31 -11.14
C LYS A 42 -22.66 17.53 -10.68
N ILE A 43 -21.74 18.23 -10.02
CA ILE A 43 -20.55 17.64 -9.42
C ILE A 43 -21.14 16.71 -8.37
N LEU A 44 -21.35 15.44 -8.73
CA LEU A 44 -21.88 14.46 -7.79
C LEU A 44 -20.92 14.49 -6.60
N PRO A 45 -21.41 14.74 -5.38
CA PRO A 45 -20.54 14.77 -4.22
C PRO A 45 -19.82 13.44 -4.19
N ARG A 46 -18.48 13.48 -4.26
CA ARG A 46 -17.66 12.27 -4.19
C ARG A 46 -18.02 11.55 -2.90
N THR A 47 -18.77 10.46 -3.02
CA THR A 47 -19.13 9.61 -1.89
C THR A 47 -17.86 9.15 -1.18
N TRP A 48 -17.87 9.17 0.14
CA TRP A 48 -16.72 8.87 0.99
C TRP A 48 -16.07 7.51 0.66
N TRP A 49 -16.88 6.57 0.17
CA TRP A 49 -16.45 5.28 -0.38
C TRP A 49 -15.41 5.36 -1.49
N GLN A 50 -15.53 6.34 -2.41
CA GLN A 50 -14.54 6.55 -3.47
C GLN A 50 -13.18 6.96 -2.90
N ARG A 51 -13.16 7.62 -1.74
CA ARG A 51 -11.93 7.99 -1.04
C ARG A 51 -11.34 6.80 -0.27
N CYS A 52 -12.18 5.92 0.27
CA CYS A 52 -11.74 4.72 0.99
C CYS A 52 -11.22 3.59 0.09
N ARG A 53 -11.76 3.45 -1.13
CA ARG A 53 -11.38 2.40 -2.09
C ARG A 53 -9.86 2.24 -2.31
N PRO A 54 -9.05 3.29 -2.54
CA PRO A 54 -7.60 3.13 -2.68
C PRO A 54 -6.91 2.66 -1.39
N TYR A 55 -7.36 3.11 -0.21
CA TYR A 55 -6.76 2.70 1.06
C TYR A 55 -7.01 1.23 1.38
N VAL A 56 -8.15 0.66 0.96
CA VAL A 56 -8.43 -0.77 1.13
C VAL A 56 -7.44 -1.62 0.34
N TYR A 57 -7.08 -1.22 -0.89
CA TYR A 57 -6.06 -1.94 -1.66
C TYR A 57 -4.67 -1.85 -1.01
N MET A 58 -4.30 -0.67 -0.51
CA MET A 58 -3.03 -0.50 0.22
C MET A 58 -3.01 -1.35 1.50
N ALA A 59 -4.08 -1.33 2.27
CA ALA A 59 -4.23 -2.14 3.48
C ALA A 59 -4.09 -3.64 3.17
N ALA A 60 -4.70 -4.13 2.08
CA ALA A 60 -4.56 -5.53 1.67
C ALA A 60 -3.10 -5.91 1.36
N MET A 61 -2.35 -5.05 0.67
CA MET A 61 -0.92 -5.27 0.40
C MET A 61 -0.10 -5.29 1.69
N PHE A 62 -0.35 -4.35 2.61
CA PHE A 62 0.32 -4.32 3.93
C PHE A 62 -0.02 -5.54 4.78
N CYS A 63 -1.29 -5.96 4.83
CA CYS A 63 -1.71 -7.16 5.54
C CYS A 63 -1.06 -8.43 4.97
N GLY A 64 -0.91 -8.53 3.64
CA GLY A 64 -0.22 -9.68 3.03
C GLY A 64 1.24 -9.79 3.47
N ILE A 65 1.99 -8.68 3.42
CA ILE A 65 3.40 -8.65 3.85
C ILE A 65 3.52 -8.91 5.36
N TRP A 66 2.65 -8.27 6.16
CA TRP A 66 2.62 -8.44 7.61
C TRP A 66 2.30 -9.88 8.01
N LEU A 67 1.34 -10.51 7.35
CA LEU A 67 0.94 -11.88 7.63
C LEU A 67 2.05 -12.87 7.28
N MET A 68 2.81 -12.65 6.20
CA MET A 68 4.01 -13.45 5.95
C MET A 68 5.04 -13.28 7.06
N MET A 69 5.35 -12.05 7.45
CA MET A 69 6.31 -11.80 8.54
C MET A 69 5.85 -12.44 9.87
N TRP A 70 4.55 -12.37 10.18
CA TRP A 70 3.96 -12.95 11.37
C TRP A 70 4.01 -14.48 11.35
N ILE A 71 3.67 -15.12 10.22
CA ILE A 71 3.78 -16.58 10.07
C ILE A 71 5.24 -17.03 10.16
N PHE A 72 6.17 -16.34 9.48
CA PHE A 72 7.59 -16.65 9.58
C PHE A 72 8.11 -16.50 11.02
N ASN A 73 7.68 -15.46 11.74
CA ASN A 73 8.04 -15.29 13.15
C ASN A 73 7.39 -16.34 14.06
N ASP A 74 6.12 -16.72 13.83
CA ASP A 74 5.44 -17.78 14.61
C ASP A 74 6.10 -19.14 14.37
N ILE A 75 6.39 -19.50 13.11
CA ILE A 75 7.08 -20.75 12.77
C ILE A 75 8.52 -20.75 13.30
N SER A 76 9.25 -19.63 13.16
CA SER A 76 10.63 -19.53 13.66
C SER A 76 10.69 -19.49 15.19
N GLY A 77 9.70 -18.90 15.86
CA GLY A 77 9.55 -18.90 17.31
C GLY A 77 9.05 -20.24 17.88
N ARG A 78 8.36 -21.06 17.08
CA ARG A 78 7.98 -22.44 17.43
C ARG A 78 9.11 -23.44 17.18
N GLY A 79 10.13 -23.08 16.40
CA GLY A 79 11.31 -23.89 16.11
C GLY A 79 12.23 -24.13 17.32
N SER A 80 12.00 -23.46 18.45
CA SER A 80 12.77 -23.64 19.68
C SER A 80 11.89 -24.00 20.89
N THR A 81 10.86 -24.83 20.71
CA THR A 81 10.46 -25.65 21.86
C THR A 81 11.51 -26.74 21.94
N HIS A 82 12.60 -26.47 22.65
CA HIS A 82 13.65 -27.46 22.85
C HIS A 82 12.97 -28.74 23.37
N MET A 83 13.26 -29.88 22.74
CA MET A 83 12.73 -31.18 23.17
C MET A 83 13.00 -31.45 24.67
N SER A 84 14.01 -30.78 25.25
CA SER A 84 14.37 -30.79 26.66
C SER A 84 13.39 -30.13 27.62
N ASP A 85 12.49 -29.26 27.15
CA ASP A 85 11.49 -28.61 28.01
C ASP A 85 10.27 -29.50 28.26
N ASN A 86 10.17 -30.63 27.55
CA ASN A 86 9.14 -31.62 27.80
C ASN A 86 9.60 -32.56 28.93
N PRO A 87 8.97 -32.50 30.13
CA PRO A 87 9.39 -33.32 31.27
C PRO A 87 9.31 -34.82 30.98
N VAL A 88 8.41 -35.24 30.09
CA VAL A 88 8.28 -36.65 29.69
C VAL A 88 9.55 -37.13 28.99
N ILE A 89 10.14 -36.30 28.14
CA ILE A 89 11.34 -36.67 27.37
C ILE A 89 12.56 -36.64 28.29
N ALA A 90 12.65 -35.64 29.18
CA ALA A 90 13.71 -35.59 30.20
C ALA A 90 13.72 -36.84 31.11
N THR A 91 12.54 -37.33 31.53
CA THR A 91 12.45 -38.54 32.35
C THR A 91 12.86 -39.82 31.62
N VAL A 92 12.65 -39.88 30.31
CA VAL A 92 13.08 -41.02 29.50
C VAL A 92 14.59 -40.99 29.26
N LEU A 93 15.16 -39.82 28.97
CA LEU A 93 16.62 -39.64 28.82
C LEU A 93 17.40 -39.94 30.10
N GLN A 94 16.80 -39.67 31.27
CA GLN A 94 17.40 -40.01 32.57
C GLN A 94 17.26 -41.48 32.97
N SER A 95 16.50 -42.28 32.22
CA SER A 95 16.31 -43.70 32.53
C SER A 95 17.44 -44.54 31.95
N ASP A 96 18.07 -45.39 32.78
CA ASP A 96 19.20 -46.25 32.39
C ASP A 96 18.87 -47.19 31.21
N ASN A 97 17.58 -47.52 31.01
CA ASN A 97 17.13 -48.37 29.90
C ASN A 97 17.12 -47.66 28.52
N PHE A 98 17.17 -46.32 28.49
CA PHE A 98 17.17 -45.57 27.23
C PHE A 98 18.49 -45.74 26.47
N TYR A 99 19.61 -45.72 27.21
CA TYR A 99 20.95 -45.88 26.64
C TYR A 99 21.16 -47.28 26.06
N ASP A 100 20.67 -48.32 26.72
CA ASP A 100 20.87 -49.72 26.34
C ASP A 100 20.19 -50.08 24.99
N TYR A 101 19.03 -49.46 24.69
CA TYR A 101 18.27 -49.79 23.49
C TYR A 101 18.53 -48.85 22.29
N TYR A 102 18.91 -47.60 22.53
CA TYR A 102 19.06 -46.58 21.47
C TYR A 102 20.50 -46.25 21.10
N MET A 103 21.48 -46.47 21.98
CA MET A 103 22.86 -46.02 21.74
C MET A 103 23.80 -47.10 21.18
N GLN A 104 23.35 -48.35 21.08
CA GLN A 104 24.20 -49.45 20.64
C GLN A 104 24.38 -49.56 19.11
N ASP A 105 23.46 -49.01 18.31
CA ASP A 105 23.50 -49.12 16.83
C ASP A 105 23.65 -47.77 16.10
N GLN A 106 23.57 -46.64 16.81
CA GLN A 106 23.47 -45.30 16.20
C GLN A 106 24.57 -44.30 16.62
N ILE A 107 25.58 -44.75 17.36
CA ILE A 107 26.72 -43.89 17.70
C ILE A 107 27.95 -44.41 16.97
N ASP A 108 28.41 -43.63 15.99
CA ASP A 108 29.68 -43.89 15.33
C ASP A 108 30.83 -43.57 16.29
N GLU A 109 31.80 -44.49 16.40
CA GLU A 109 32.98 -44.36 17.27
C GLU A 109 33.74 -43.05 17.01
N TYR A 110 33.69 -42.54 15.77
CA TYR A 110 34.28 -41.26 15.37
C TYR A 110 33.64 -40.05 16.07
N ASP A 111 32.31 -40.01 16.20
CA ASP A 111 31.60 -38.89 16.84
C ASP A 111 31.90 -38.85 18.35
N VAL A 112 32.11 -40.03 18.96
CA VAL A 112 32.50 -40.14 20.38
C VAL A 112 33.90 -39.59 20.59
N ILE A 113 34.85 -39.96 19.71
CA ILE A 113 36.23 -39.48 19.78
C ILE A 113 36.30 -37.97 19.53
N GLU A 114 35.51 -37.46 18.59
CA GLU A 114 35.43 -36.02 18.30
C GLU A 114 34.84 -35.25 19.49
N GLY A 115 33.75 -35.72 20.09
CA GLY A 115 33.17 -35.11 21.29
C GLY A 115 34.13 -35.09 22.47
N MET A 116 34.90 -36.17 22.70
CA MET A 116 35.93 -36.21 23.74
C MET A 116 37.09 -35.24 23.46
N TYR A 117 37.43 -35.02 22.19
CA TYR A 117 38.45 -34.04 21.79
C TYR A 117 37.97 -32.60 22.02
N ASP A 118 36.69 -32.32 21.73
CA ASP A 118 36.07 -31.00 21.90
C ASP A 118 35.89 -30.63 23.38
N ASP A 119 35.54 -31.61 24.23
CA ASP A 119 35.51 -31.47 25.69
C ASP A 119 36.92 -31.42 26.33
N GLY A 120 37.98 -31.51 25.53
CA GLY A 120 39.38 -31.44 25.97
C GLY A 120 39.86 -32.67 26.75
N VAL A 121 39.10 -33.77 26.72
CA VAL A 121 39.41 -35.03 27.39
C VAL A 121 40.30 -35.86 26.48
N THR A 122 41.61 -35.58 26.51
CA THR A 122 42.60 -36.39 25.77
C THR A 122 42.98 -37.65 26.54
N LEU A 123 43.37 -38.73 25.83
CA LEU A 123 43.91 -39.97 26.42
C LEU A 123 45.13 -39.76 27.35
N ALA A 124 45.75 -38.57 27.30
CA ALA A 124 46.85 -38.18 28.19
C ALA A 124 46.39 -37.76 29.60
N ASN A 125 45.11 -37.42 29.78
CA ASN A 125 44.54 -36.99 31.07
C ASN A 125 44.19 -38.15 32.00
N PHE A 126 44.15 -39.38 31.49
CA PHE A 126 43.94 -40.59 32.28
C PHE A 126 45.29 -41.27 32.55
N LYS A 127 45.98 -40.81 33.60
CA LYS A 127 47.14 -41.49 34.20
C LYS A 127 46.95 -41.58 35.70
#